data_AF-A0A2E0ZC20-F1
#
_entry.id   AF-A0A2E0ZC20-F1
#
_cell.length_a   1.000
_cell.length_b   1.000
_cell.length_c   1.000
_cell.angle_alpha   90.00
_cell.angle_beta   90.00
_cell.angle_gamma   90.00
#
_symmetry.space_group_name_H-M   'P 1'
#
loop_
_entity.id
_entity.type
_entity.pdbx_description
1 polymer ?
#
loop_
_entity_poly.entity_id
_entity_poly.type
_entity_poly.pdbx_seq_one_letter_code
_entity_poly.pdbx_strand_id
1 'polypeptide(L)'
;MPISTCPFAACLKPSCKIPCQGTVWVSLPVASLLPTTCCHCKKYHSSCTNLQNIAKLCCKSVQTNGATEKTTDFADYTDFFSGFLCDSAPLRWLFSVDSRIIMDAKQKQLENALHAAQMYYYQNLPMKTIAAELQVSHSTISRLLSWARDQGLIEIRINDIRGRADSLEESIKLHYKIQSAQIVPVPEVAGEQAWQERVARVAASHLNQFIESGMILGVAWGGTINRIAANLTPKSLVGVQVVQLNGGEIVSNPSVNHAGWLVSQFANNYEAKAHLFPVPTFFDYPETKQALWRERSIQQILQLHEQADILLYTIGSPRGQLMSATYMGNYLQEKDFVEMEREGVVGDIANIMIRQDGSYKGIPLNERACGPKLELFRKVGRSICVVSGYNKLAGLRAALAGGYVTDLILDEPTAHKLVASI
;
A
#
# COMPACT_ATOMS: atom_id res chain seq x y z
N MET A 1 -42.34 59.90 29.77
CA MET A 1 -41.19 59.06 30.18
C MET A 1 -40.07 59.29 29.18
N PRO A 2 -38.93 59.85 29.59
CA PRO A 2 -37.99 60.53 28.69
C PRO A 2 -36.77 59.68 28.26
N ILE A 3 -36.35 59.91 27.00
CA ILE A 3 -35.01 60.24 26.45
C ILE A 3 -33.73 59.67 27.12
N SER A 4 -32.85 59.03 26.31
CA SER A 4 -31.37 59.26 26.16
C SER A 4 -30.67 57.99 25.63
N THR A 5 -30.09 57.95 24.42
CA THR A 5 -28.74 58.37 23.93
C THR A 5 -27.50 57.62 24.48
N CYS A 6 -26.95 56.73 23.61
CA CYS A 6 -25.52 56.63 23.17
C CYS A 6 -24.39 56.19 24.17
N PRO A 7 -23.10 56.00 23.75
CA PRO A 7 -22.33 54.73 23.73
C PRO A 7 -20.99 54.78 24.54
N PHE A 8 -19.96 53.96 24.20
CA PHE A 8 -18.59 53.76 24.79
C PHE A 8 -18.49 52.68 25.90
N ALA A 9 -17.38 51.97 26.17
CA ALA A 9 -16.13 51.54 25.52
C ALA A 9 -15.27 50.87 26.62
N ALA A 10 -14.44 49.87 26.26
CA ALA A 10 -13.26 49.34 27.00
C ALA A 10 -13.54 48.74 28.42
N CYS A 11 -12.78 47.85 29.04
CA CYS A 11 -11.36 47.44 29.03
C CYS A 11 -11.32 46.15 29.93
N LEU A 12 -10.62 45.05 29.65
CA LEU A 12 -9.27 44.73 30.18
C LEU A 12 -8.88 43.26 29.81
N LYS A 13 -7.65 43.06 29.31
CA LYS A 13 -6.88 41.77 29.23
C LYS A 13 -6.15 41.51 30.58
N PRO A 14 -5.28 40.48 30.84
CA PRO A 14 -4.73 39.37 30.00
C PRO A 14 -4.61 37.97 30.70
N SER A 15 -3.95 37.02 30.00
CA SER A 15 -3.13 35.89 30.49
C SER A 15 -3.73 34.49 30.77
N CYS A 16 -3.66 33.61 29.76
CA CYS A 16 -2.99 32.31 29.90
C CYS A 16 -2.63 31.72 28.52
N LYS A 17 -1.33 31.51 28.27
CA LYS A 17 -0.77 30.66 27.19
C LYS A 17 -0.34 29.36 27.88
N ILE A 18 -0.71 28.16 27.38
CA ILE A 18 0.14 27.02 26.88
C ILE A 18 -0.81 25.99 26.15
N PRO A 19 -0.33 24.99 25.36
CA PRO A 19 -0.65 24.84 23.94
C PRO A 19 -1.65 23.71 23.61
N CYS A 20 -2.29 23.83 22.44
CA CYS A 20 -3.03 22.73 21.82
C CYS A 20 -2.05 21.65 21.29
N GLN A 21 -2.23 20.40 21.71
CA GLN A 21 -1.71 19.22 21.00
C GLN A 21 -2.87 18.37 20.51
N GLY A 22 -2.72 17.88 19.29
CA GLY A 22 -3.77 17.44 18.38
C GLY A 22 -4.71 16.36 18.90
N THR A 23 -6.00 16.62 18.73
CA THR A 23 -7.06 15.61 18.77
C THR A 23 -7.27 15.09 17.36
N VAL A 24 -6.99 13.80 17.15
CA VAL A 24 -7.40 13.08 15.93
C VAL A 24 -8.90 12.76 16.05
N TRP A 25 -9.71 13.29 15.14
CA TRP A 25 -11.11 12.93 15.02
C TRP A 25 -11.23 11.62 14.23
N VAL A 26 -11.68 10.55 14.89
CA VAL A 26 -12.20 9.37 14.19
C VAL A 26 -13.71 9.54 14.08
N SER A 27 -14.18 9.92 12.90
CA SER A 27 -15.59 9.92 12.54
C SER A 27 -16.04 8.49 12.25
N LEU A 28 -16.86 7.92 13.13
CA LEU A 28 -17.70 6.76 12.81
C LEU A 28 -19.13 7.27 12.53
N PRO A 29 -19.83 6.80 11.47
CA PRO A 29 -21.17 7.26 11.20
C PRO A 29 -22.14 6.73 12.26
N VAL A 30 -22.80 7.65 12.95
CA VAL A 30 -23.99 7.36 13.77
C VAL A 30 -25.18 7.35 12.83
N ALA A 31 -25.76 6.18 12.58
CA ALA A 31 -27.05 6.05 11.92
C ALA A 31 -28.03 5.24 12.80
N SER A 32 -29.04 5.97 13.28
CA SER A 32 -30.39 5.53 13.64
C SER A 32 -30.58 4.42 14.68
N LEU A 33 -30.83 4.86 15.92
CA LEU A 33 -31.72 4.18 16.87
C LEU A 33 -33.18 4.53 16.54
N LEU A 34 -34.00 3.53 16.23
CA LEU A 34 -35.44 3.52 16.54
C LEU A 34 -35.84 2.08 16.92
N PRO A 35 -36.80 1.88 17.86
CA PRO A 35 -37.09 0.58 18.46
C PRO A 35 -38.23 -0.12 17.72
N THR A 36 -38.09 -1.41 17.40
CA THR A 36 -39.24 -2.32 17.17
C THR A 36 -38.83 -3.79 17.32
N THR A 37 -39.39 -4.43 18.34
CA THR A 37 -39.90 -5.82 18.42
C THR A 37 -39.32 -6.94 17.53
N CYS A 38 -38.69 -7.92 18.21
CA CYS A 38 -38.88 -9.38 18.13
C CYS A 38 -39.12 -10.06 16.76
N CYS A 39 -38.16 -10.89 16.30
CA CYS A 39 -38.37 -12.33 15.96
C CYS A 39 -37.11 -13.01 15.36
N HIS A 40 -36.77 -14.16 15.94
CA HIS A 40 -36.20 -15.39 15.35
C HIS A 40 -35.47 -15.33 13.97
N CYS A 41 -34.14 -15.51 13.94
CA CYS A 41 -33.50 -16.51 13.06
C CYS A 41 -32.03 -16.79 13.40
N LYS A 42 -31.72 -18.07 13.64
CA LYS A 42 -30.37 -18.65 13.63
C LYS A 42 -29.78 -18.61 12.23
N LYS A 43 -28.62 -17.97 12.04
CA LYS A 43 -27.48 -18.42 11.18
C LYS A 43 -26.47 -17.28 11.05
N TYR A 44 -25.27 -17.49 11.61
CA TYR A 44 -23.94 -17.02 11.19
C TYR A 44 -23.02 -16.96 12.43
N HIS A 45 -22.42 -18.10 12.73
CA HIS A 45 -21.31 -18.23 13.67
C HIS A 45 -20.02 -17.93 12.90
N SER A 46 -19.42 -16.74 13.07
CA SER A 46 -17.98 -16.52 12.82
C SER A 46 -17.40 -15.21 13.35
N SER A 47 -18.18 -14.29 13.92
CA SER A 47 -17.70 -12.95 14.32
C SER A 47 -17.68 -12.67 15.84
N CYS A 48 -18.06 -13.62 16.70
CA CYS A 48 -18.05 -13.41 18.17
C CYS A 48 -16.73 -13.74 18.89
N THR A 49 -15.69 -14.18 18.19
CA THR A 49 -14.42 -14.61 18.84
C THR A 49 -13.52 -13.43 19.23
N ASN A 50 -13.74 -12.22 18.69
CA ASN A 50 -12.89 -11.06 18.98
C ASN A 50 -13.32 -10.25 20.21
N LEU A 51 -14.61 -10.24 20.57
CA LEU A 51 -15.09 -9.54 21.77
C LEU A 51 -14.75 -10.28 23.07
N GLN A 52 -14.72 -11.62 23.04
CA GLN A 52 -14.32 -12.44 24.20
C GLN A 52 -12.81 -12.33 24.52
N ASN A 53 -11.97 -12.04 23.52
CA ASN A 53 -10.54 -11.85 23.75
C ASN A 53 -10.21 -10.48 24.38
N ILE A 54 -11.00 -9.45 24.06
CA ILE A 54 -10.87 -8.12 24.68
C ILE A 54 -11.36 -8.18 26.15
N ALA A 55 -12.44 -8.91 26.44
CA ALA A 55 -12.91 -9.12 27.82
C ALA A 55 -11.92 -9.95 28.69
N LYS A 56 -11.21 -10.91 28.10
CA LYS A 56 -10.18 -11.71 28.81
C LYS A 56 -8.92 -10.92 29.15
N LEU A 57 -8.58 -9.90 28.39
CA LEU A 57 -7.44 -9.01 28.68
C LEU A 57 -7.74 -8.06 29.85
N CYS A 58 -8.97 -7.58 29.98
CA CYS A 58 -9.37 -6.73 31.12
C CYS A 58 -9.56 -7.51 32.43
N CYS A 59 -9.96 -8.79 32.40
CA CYS A 59 -10.10 -9.58 33.64
C CYS A 59 -8.76 -10.02 34.25
N LYS A 60 -7.67 -10.09 33.48
CA LYS A 60 -6.36 -10.51 33.99
C LYS A 60 -5.60 -9.40 34.73
N SER A 61 -5.97 -8.13 34.56
CA SER A 61 -5.28 -7.00 35.20
C SER A 61 -5.83 -6.63 36.58
N VAL A 62 -6.85 -7.34 37.09
CA VAL A 62 -7.50 -7.02 38.39
C VAL A 62 -7.17 -8.04 39.50
N GLN A 63 -6.40 -9.10 39.21
CA GLN A 63 -6.14 -10.19 40.17
C GLN A 63 -4.76 -10.16 40.87
N THR A 64 -4.19 -9.00 41.13
CA THR A 64 -3.07 -8.88 42.09
C THR A 64 -3.33 -7.77 43.09
N ASN A 65 -4.15 -8.07 44.10
CA ASN A 65 -3.99 -7.62 45.48
C ASN A 65 -4.95 -8.46 46.34
N GLY A 66 -4.39 -9.24 47.26
CA GLY A 66 -5.06 -10.36 47.90
C GLY A 66 -6.07 -10.00 48.98
N ALA A 67 -7.08 -10.86 49.13
CA ALA A 67 -7.56 -11.37 50.40
C ALA A 67 -8.41 -12.62 50.12
N THR A 68 -8.17 -13.65 50.92
CA THR A 68 -8.79 -14.97 50.93
C THR A 68 -10.22 -14.94 51.48
N GLU A 69 -11.20 -15.58 50.82
CA GLU A 69 -12.10 -16.58 51.44
C GLU A 69 -13.12 -17.23 50.46
N LYS A 70 -13.20 -18.56 50.57
CA LYS A 70 -14.27 -19.57 50.37
C LYS A 70 -15.51 -19.29 49.48
N THR A 71 -15.63 -20.14 48.45
CA THR A 71 -16.81 -20.92 47.98
C THR A 71 -18.23 -20.41 48.25
N THR A 72 -19.03 -20.11 47.21
CA THR A 72 -20.17 -20.93 46.70
C THR A 72 -20.98 -20.17 45.62
N ASP A 73 -21.34 -20.92 44.57
CA ASP A 73 -22.54 -20.86 43.72
C ASP A 73 -22.99 -19.64 42.90
N PHE A 74 -23.70 -20.02 41.84
CA PHE A 74 -23.95 -19.36 40.58
C PHE A 74 -25.47 -19.12 40.46
N ALA A 75 -25.99 -18.05 41.05
CA ALA A 75 -27.37 -17.59 40.87
C ALA A 75 -27.53 -16.18 41.48
N ASP A 76 -28.55 -15.45 41.04
CA ASP A 76 -29.05 -14.17 41.59
C ASP A 76 -28.39 -12.88 41.06
N TYR A 77 -28.79 -12.48 39.85
CA TYR A 77 -28.85 -11.08 39.45
C TYR A 77 -30.00 -10.86 38.44
N THR A 78 -31.22 -10.86 38.95
CA THR A 78 -32.36 -10.12 38.36
C THR A 78 -33.20 -9.59 39.51
N ASP A 79 -33.65 -8.35 39.38
CA ASP A 79 -34.53 -7.60 40.29
C ASP A 79 -33.85 -6.78 41.40
N PHE A 80 -33.28 -5.64 41.00
CA PHE A 80 -33.29 -4.44 41.85
C PHE A 80 -33.21 -3.16 41.01
N PHE A 81 -34.28 -2.86 40.28
CA PHE A 81 -34.53 -1.51 39.73
C PHE A 81 -35.83 -0.99 40.33
N SER A 82 -35.74 -0.09 41.32
CA SER A 82 -36.68 1.03 41.43
C SER A 82 -36.17 2.08 42.42
N GLY A 83 -36.19 3.35 41.98
CA GLY A 83 -36.22 4.52 42.85
C GLY A 83 -34.85 5.12 43.19
N PHE A 84 -34.40 6.09 42.40
CA PHE A 84 -34.31 7.49 42.82
C PHE A 84 -33.72 8.33 41.67
N LEU A 85 -34.54 9.25 41.15
CA LEU A 85 -34.13 10.39 40.33
C LEU A 85 -33.51 11.43 41.27
N CYS A 86 -32.34 12.01 40.92
CA CYS A 86 -32.08 13.45 40.74
C CYS A 86 -30.56 13.74 40.81
N ASP A 87 -30.09 14.57 39.87
CA ASP A 87 -28.90 15.41 39.93
C ASP A 87 -27.51 14.80 40.25
N SER A 88 -26.69 14.64 39.20
CA SER A 88 -25.42 15.37 38.98
C SER A 88 -24.44 14.60 38.07
N ALA A 89 -23.96 15.29 37.03
CA ALA A 89 -22.76 15.08 36.20
C ALA A 89 -22.50 13.69 35.55
N PRO A 90 -22.43 13.58 34.20
CA PRO A 90 -21.90 12.38 33.57
C PRO A 90 -20.37 12.36 33.70
N LEU A 91 -19.85 11.52 34.59
CA LEU A 91 -18.44 11.12 34.58
C LEU A 91 -18.15 10.37 33.27
N ARG A 92 -17.64 11.13 32.31
CA ARG A 92 -17.18 10.67 30.99
C ARG A 92 -15.86 9.92 31.17
N TRP A 93 -15.92 8.59 31.25
CA TRP A 93 -14.73 7.73 31.20
C TRP A 93 -14.10 7.80 29.79
N LEU A 94 -13.21 8.77 29.60
CA LEU A 94 -12.32 8.85 28.43
C LEU A 94 -11.19 7.83 28.62
N PHE A 95 -11.34 6.63 28.05
CA PHE A 95 -10.20 5.73 27.83
C PHE A 95 -9.35 6.31 26.69
N SER A 96 -8.44 7.22 27.04
CA SER A 96 -7.30 7.55 26.21
C SER A 96 -6.30 6.39 26.34
N VAL A 97 -6.27 5.49 25.35
CA VAL A 97 -5.16 4.54 25.24
C VAL A 97 -3.95 5.35 24.78
N ASP A 98 -3.01 5.59 25.69
CA ASP A 98 -1.81 6.38 25.42
C ASP A 98 -1.05 5.74 24.24
N SER A 99 -0.84 6.51 23.17
CA SER A 99 -0.09 6.12 21.98
C SER A 99 1.29 5.51 22.30
N ARG A 100 1.88 5.87 23.45
CA ARG A 100 3.14 5.31 23.94
C ARG A 100 3.03 3.84 24.35
N ILE A 101 1.89 3.41 24.90
CA ILE A 101 1.64 2.01 25.29
C ILE A 101 1.55 1.11 24.05
N ILE A 102 0.94 1.63 22.97
CA ILE A 102 0.83 0.89 21.70
C ILE A 102 2.21 0.75 21.04
N MET A 103 3.04 1.79 21.06
CA MET A 103 4.41 1.71 20.55
C MET A 103 5.26 0.71 21.35
N ASP A 104 5.17 0.72 22.68
CA ASP A 104 5.94 -0.17 23.56
C ASP A 104 5.53 -1.65 23.38
N ALA A 105 4.23 -1.93 23.25
CA ALA A 105 3.73 -3.27 22.97
C ALA A 105 4.18 -3.80 21.59
N LYS A 106 4.22 -2.93 20.58
CA LYS A 106 4.66 -3.28 19.23
C LYS A 106 6.16 -3.54 19.18
N GLN A 107 6.95 -2.74 19.89
CA GLN A 107 8.39 -2.91 20.03
C GLN A 107 8.73 -4.23 20.73
N LYS A 108 8.06 -4.53 21.84
CA LYS A 108 8.23 -5.80 22.56
C LYS A 108 7.84 -7.02 21.72
N GLN A 109 6.79 -6.90 20.89
CA GLN A 109 6.41 -7.96 19.97
C GLN A 109 7.47 -8.18 18.89
N LEU A 110 8.07 -7.10 18.36
CA LEU A 110 9.16 -7.16 17.39
C LEU A 110 10.38 -7.89 17.95
N GLU A 111 10.79 -7.54 19.16
CA GLU A 111 11.92 -8.15 19.86
C GLU A 111 11.69 -9.64 20.14
N ASN A 112 10.51 -10.00 20.65
CA ASN A 112 10.15 -11.40 20.90
C ASN A 112 10.12 -12.23 19.61
N ALA A 113 9.64 -11.66 18.51
CA ALA A 113 9.59 -12.33 17.23
C ALA A 113 10.99 -12.53 16.63
N LEU A 114 11.87 -11.53 16.76
CA LEU A 114 13.27 -11.63 16.36
C LEU A 114 14.02 -12.69 17.19
N HIS A 115 13.84 -12.69 18.51
CA HIS A 115 14.47 -13.65 19.41
C HIS A 115 14.00 -15.09 19.09
N ALA A 116 12.69 -15.30 18.95
CA ALA A 116 12.15 -16.59 18.56
C ALA A 116 12.68 -17.06 17.20
N ALA A 117 12.80 -16.15 16.22
CA ALA A 117 13.38 -16.44 14.92
C ALA A 117 14.85 -16.85 15.02
N GLN A 118 15.65 -16.16 15.84
CA GLN A 118 17.06 -16.50 16.03
C GLN A 118 17.25 -17.88 16.65
N MET A 119 16.50 -18.19 17.71
CA MET A 119 16.54 -19.51 18.34
C MET A 119 16.13 -20.62 17.37
N TYR A 120 15.12 -20.37 16.53
CA TYR A 120 14.61 -21.38 15.60
C TYR A 120 15.53 -21.60 14.39
N TYR A 121 15.97 -20.53 13.72
CA TYR A 121 16.71 -20.64 12.46
C TYR A 121 18.23 -20.64 12.63
N TYR A 122 18.79 -19.83 13.53
CA TYR A 122 20.25 -19.81 13.73
C TYR A 122 20.69 -20.91 14.68
N GLN A 123 19.96 -21.12 15.79
CA GLN A 123 20.35 -22.09 16.82
C GLN A 123 19.71 -23.47 16.60
N ASN A 124 18.80 -23.60 15.63
CA ASN A 124 18.15 -24.86 15.26
C ASN A 124 17.41 -25.53 16.44
N LEU A 125 16.87 -24.74 17.37
CA LEU A 125 16.17 -25.25 18.54
C LEU A 125 14.73 -25.66 18.19
N PRO A 126 14.22 -26.79 18.72
CA PRO A 126 12.85 -27.18 18.48
C PRO A 126 11.89 -26.20 19.17
N MET A 127 10.73 -25.94 18.54
CA MET A 127 9.75 -24.96 19.02
C MET A 127 9.32 -25.18 20.48
N LYS A 128 9.30 -26.43 20.95
CA LYS A 128 9.01 -26.78 22.35
C LYS A 128 10.05 -26.20 23.32
N THR A 129 11.33 -26.22 22.96
CA THR A 129 12.42 -25.65 23.77
C THR A 129 12.34 -24.12 23.76
N ILE A 130 12.08 -23.53 22.60
CA ILE A 130 11.90 -22.07 22.46
C ILE A 130 10.69 -21.58 23.30
N ALA A 131 9.59 -22.34 23.27
CA ALA A 131 8.40 -22.05 24.06
C ALA A 131 8.69 -22.05 25.58
N ALA A 132 9.51 -23.00 26.05
CA ALA A 132 9.92 -23.06 27.44
C ALA A 132 10.83 -21.88 27.83
N GLU A 133 11.81 -21.55 26.99
CA GLU A 133 12.75 -20.44 27.21
C GLU A 133 12.02 -19.09 27.28
N LEU A 134 11.13 -18.83 26.31
CA LEU A 134 10.35 -17.59 26.24
C LEU A 134 9.11 -17.61 27.14
N GLN A 135 8.87 -18.70 27.90
CA GLN A 135 7.72 -18.89 28.79
C GLN A 135 6.36 -18.63 28.10
N VAL A 136 6.22 -19.08 26.85
CA VAL A 136 5.01 -18.95 26.04
C VAL A 136 4.54 -20.29 25.51
N SER A 137 3.32 -20.33 24.97
CA SER A 137 2.80 -21.55 24.36
C SER A 137 3.46 -21.84 23.00
N HIS A 138 3.45 -23.11 22.59
CA HIS A 138 3.91 -23.53 21.26
C HIS A 138 3.15 -22.81 20.12
N SER A 139 1.85 -22.55 20.29
CA SER A 139 1.05 -21.81 19.30
C SER A 139 1.44 -20.33 19.25
N THR A 140 1.88 -19.74 20.38
CA THR A 140 2.47 -18.40 20.42
C THR A 140 3.77 -18.32 19.63
N ILE A 141 4.67 -19.30 19.79
CA ILE A 141 5.93 -19.37 19.00
C ILE A 141 5.63 -19.48 17.51
N SER A 142 4.71 -20.37 17.12
CA SER A 142 4.30 -20.50 15.71
C SER A 142 3.78 -19.18 15.14
N ARG A 143 2.92 -18.47 15.89
CA ARG A 143 2.44 -17.13 15.51
C ARG A 143 3.56 -16.09 15.45
N LEU A 144 4.50 -16.08 16.40
CA LEU A 144 5.64 -15.16 16.40
C LEU A 144 6.54 -15.39 15.19
N LEU A 145 6.82 -16.64 14.84
CA LEU A 145 7.63 -16.99 13.67
C LEU A 145 6.91 -16.63 12.37
N SER A 146 5.60 -16.89 12.26
CA SER A 146 4.81 -16.45 11.10
C SER A 146 4.77 -14.93 11.00
N TRP A 147 4.54 -14.23 12.10
CA TRP A 147 4.55 -12.78 12.13
C TRP A 147 5.93 -12.20 11.78
N ALA A 148 7.03 -12.80 12.26
CA ALA A 148 8.38 -12.42 11.87
C ALA A 148 8.63 -12.59 10.36
N ARG A 149 8.10 -13.65 9.73
CA ARG A 149 8.14 -13.79 8.26
C ARG A 149 7.29 -12.71 7.56
N ASP A 150 6.10 -12.41 8.09
CA ASP A 150 5.20 -11.42 7.51
C ASP A 150 5.75 -9.99 7.60
N GLN A 151 6.49 -9.67 8.67
CA GLN A 151 7.17 -8.38 8.85
C GLN A 151 8.54 -8.29 8.16
N GLY A 152 8.98 -9.35 7.46
CA GLY A 152 10.27 -9.36 6.76
C GLY A 152 11.51 -9.53 7.66
N LEU A 153 11.34 -9.94 8.92
CA LEU A 153 12.47 -10.26 9.81
C LEU A 153 13.18 -11.57 9.44
N ILE A 154 12.49 -12.44 8.69
CA ILE A 154 13.02 -13.72 8.22
C ILE A 154 12.87 -13.77 6.70
N GLU A 155 14.00 -13.95 6.03
CA GLU A 155 14.05 -14.34 4.62
C GLU A 155 14.54 -15.79 4.52
N ILE A 156 13.70 -16.69 3.98
CA ILE A 156 14.08 -18.09 3.75
C ILE A 156 14.46 -18.22 2.28
N ARG A 157 15.76 -18.40 2.02
CA ARG A 157 16.27 -18.73 0.69
C ARG A 157 16.40 -20.23 0.54
N ILE A 158 15.62 -20.82 -0.36
CA ILE A 158 15.75 -22.22 -0.76
C ILE A 158 16.54 -22.26 -2.06
N ASN A 159 17.73 -22.84 -2.03
CA ASN A 159 18.52 -23.07 -3.25
C ASN A 159 18.07 -24.40 -3.87
N ASP A 160 17.16 -24.35 -4.86
CA ASP A 160 16.78 -25.54 -5.61
C ASP A 160 17.87 -25.92 -6.62
N ILE A 161 18.66 -26.93 -6.29
CA ILE A 161 19.76 -27.43 -7.14
C ILE A 161 19.28 -28.17 -8.40
N ARG A 162 17.97 -28.41 -8.55
CA ARG A 162 17.36 -29.11 -9.70
C ARG A 162 17.07 -28.17 -10.88
N GLY A 163 17.06 -26.85 -10.67
CA GLY A 163 16.72 -25.83 -11.67
C GLY A 163 17.86 -25.37 -12.59
N ARG A 164 18.93 -26.17 -12.76
CA ARG A 164 20.06 -25.86 -13.67
C ARG A 164 19.80 -26.20 -15.15
N ALA A 165 18.64 -26.73 -15.48
CA ALA A 165 18.12 -26.70 -16.85
C ALA A 165 17.37 -25.36 -17.00
N ASP A 166 17.95 -24.43 -17.77
CA ASP A 166 17.43 -23.13 -18.17
C ASP A 166 16.32 -22.57 -17.27
N SER A 167 16.70 -21.85 -16.21
CA SER A 167 15.70 -21.20 -15.37
C SER A 167 14.82 -20.30 -16.25
N LEU A 168 13.52 -20.26 -15.99
CA LEU A 168 12.59 -19.38 -16.71
C LEU A 168 13.10 -17.93 -16.73
N GLU A 169 13.80 -17.50 -15.67
CA GLU A 169 14.48 -16.21 -15.60
C GLU A 169 15.53 -16.06 -16.69
N GLU A 170 16.42 -17.05 -16.86
CA GLU A 170 17.45 -17.04 -17.91
C GLU A 170 16.84 -17.07 -19.31
N SER A 171 15.79 -17.87 -19.51
CA SER A 171 15.05 -17.92 -20.79
C SER A 171 14.46 -16.56 -21.16
N ILE A 172 13.79 -15.90 -20.21
CA ILE A 172 13.22 -14.56 -20.41
C ILE A 172 14.34 -13.54 -20.67
N LYS A 173 15.41 -13.56 -19.87
CA LYS A 173 16.55 -12.64 -20.02
C LYS A 173 17.20 -12.74 -21.38
N LEU A 174 17.50 -13.96 -21.84
CA LEU A 174 18.18 -14.18 -23.12
C LEU A 174 17.29 -13.84 -24.30
N HIS A 175 16.01 -14.25 -24.27
CA HIS A 175 15.09 -13.99 -25.38
C HIS A 175 14.80 -12.49 -25.54
N TYR A 176 14.46 -11.80 -24.44
CA TYR A 176 14.09 -10.37 -24.49
C TYR A 176 15.27 -9.41 -24.28
N LYS A 177 16.48 -9.93 -24.04
CA LYS A 177 17.72 -9.15 -23.86
C LYS A 177 17.64 -8.12 -22.73
N ILE A 178 17.00 -8.49 -21.63
CA ILE A 178 16.87 -7.65 -20.42
C ILE A 178 17.97 -7.97 -19.41
N GLN A 179 18.31 -7.01 -18.54
CA GLN A 179 19.39 -7.15 -17.57
C GLN A 179 19.04 -8.17 -16.48
N SER A 180 17.80 -8.16 -16.01
CA SER A 180 17.31 -9.02 -14.94
C SER A 180 15.87 -9.47 -15.18
N ALA A 181 15.59 -10.74 -14.89
CA ALA A 181 14.26 -11.26 -14.72
C ALA A 181 14.22 -11.96 -13.37
N GLN A 182 13.26 -11.62 -12.52
CA GLN A 182 13.05 -12.23 -11.23
C GLN A 182 11.64 -12.82 -11.18
N ILE A 183 11.58 -14.13 -11.01
CA ILE A 183 10.32 -14.87 -10.92
C ILE A 183 9.98 -15.10 -9.46
N VAL A 184 8.79 -14.65 -9.09
CA VAL A 184 8.27 -14.77 -7.73
C VAL A 184 7.45 -16.05 -7.64
N PRO A 185 7.94 -17.08 -6.92
CA PRO A 185 7.22 -18.34 -6.83
C PRO A 185 5.93 -18.12 -6.06
N VAL A 186 4.80 -18.53 -6.63
CA VAL A 186 3.48 -18.42 -6.00
C VAL A 186 2.67 -19.65 -6.33
N PRO A 187 1.97 -20.24 -5.34
CA PRO A 187 1.07 -21.35 -5.64
C PRO A 187 -0.10 -20.83 -6.47
N GLU A 188 -0.40 -21.49 -7.59
CA GLU A 188 -1.49 -21.08 -8.49
C GLU A 188 -2.84 -21.03 -7.75
N VAL A 189 -3.05 -21.93 -6.78
CA VAL A 189 -4.26 -21.98 -5.95
C VAL A 189 -4.46 -20.79 -5.01
N ALA A 190 -3.45 -19.96 -4.75
CA ALA A 190 -3.58 -18.80 -3.86
C ALA A 190 -4.34 -17.62 -4.48
N GLY A 191 -4.49 -17.61 -5.81
CA GLY A 191 -5.20 -16.57 -6.54
C GLY A 191 -4.41 -15.26 -6.70
N GLU A 192 -4.89 -14.43 -7.63
CA GLU A 192 -4.15 -13.27 -8.14
C GLU A 192 -3.82 -12.22 -7.08
N GLN A 193 -4.69 -12.00 -6.09
CA GLN A 193 -4.41 -11.04 -5.01
C GLN A 193 -3.18 -11.44 -4.18
N ALA A 194 -3.04 -12.73 -3.86
CA ALA A 194 -1.88 -13.23 -3.12
C ALA A 194 -0.61 -13.15 -3.97
N TRP A 195 -0.72 -13.37 -5.29
CA TRP A 195 0.40 -13.21 -6.22
C TRP A 195 0.89 -11.76 -6.24
N GLN A 196 -0.03 -10.81 -6.43
CA GLN A 196 0.26 -9.38 -6.46
C GLN A 196 0.96 -8.90 -5.18
N GLU A 197 0.53 -9.39 -4.01
CA GLU A 197 1.14 -9.02 -2.73
C GLU A 197 2.56 -9.58 -2.60
N ARG A 198 2.78 -10.85 -2.98
CA ARG A 198 4.12 -11.45 -2.93
C ARG A 198 5.07 -10.80 -3.92
N VAL A 199 4.61 -10.51 -5.13
CA VAL A 199 5.37 -9.79 -6.16
C VAL A 199 5.74 -8.40 -5.68
N ALA A 200 4.80 -7.68 -5.04
CA ALA A 200 5.07 -6.35 -4.50
C ALA A 200 6.15 -6.36 -3.41
N ARG A 201 6.14 -7.35 -2.51
CA ARG A 201 7.19 -7.50 -1.48
C ARG A 201 8.56 -7.75 -2.08
N VAL A 202 8.65 -8.64 -3.07
CA VAL A 202 9.91 -8.92 -3.77
C VAL A 202 10.41 -7.67 -4.51
N ALA A 203 9.52 -6.95 -5.20
CA ALA A 203 9.87 -5.71 -5.89
C ALA A 203 10.33 -4.60 -4.93
N ALA A 204 9.73 -4.49 -3.74
CA ALA A 204 10.18 -3.56 -2.71
C ALA A 204 11.61 -3.88 -2.24
N SER A 205 11.91 -5.16 -2.00
CA SER A 205 13.27 -5.61 -1.66
C SER A 205 14.26 -5.34 -2.80
N HIS A 206 13.87 -5.64 -4.05
CA HIS A 206 14.69 -5.36 -5.24
C HIS A 206 15.02 -3.88 -5.36
N LEU A 207 14.04 -2.99 -5.24
CA LEU A 207 14.29 -1.54 -5.28
C LEU A 207 15.25 -1.10 -4.17
N ASN A 208 15.07 -1.61 -2.95
CA ASN A 208 15.92 -1.30 -1.80
C ASN A 208 17.40 -1.66 -2.01
N GLN A 209 17.69 -2.67 -2.83
CA GLN A 209 19.06 -3.07 -3.16
C GLN A 209 19.75 -2.07 -4.09
N PHE A 210 19.01 -1.44 -5.01
CA PHE A 210 19.58 -0.60 -6.06
C PHE A 210 19.50 0.90 -5.81
N ILE A 211 18.57 1.37 -4.97
CA ILE A 211 18.47 2.80 -4.68
C ILE A 211 19.58 3.24 -3.71
N GLU A 212 20.33 4.25 -4.13
CA GLU A 212 21.47 4.81 -3.41
C GLU A 212 21.32 6.33 -3.22
N SER A 213 22.19 6.92 -2.39
CA SER A 213 22.20 8.36 -2.13
C SER A 213 22.47 9.15 -3.42
N GLY A 214 21.79 10.29 -3.58
CA GLY A 214 21.91 11.17 -4.75
C GLY A 214 21.10 10.74 -5.98
N MET A 215 20.47 9.57 -5.97
CA MET A 215 19.69 9.08 -7.12
C MET A 215 18.31 9.75 -7.25
N ILE A 216 17.80 9.77 -8.48
CA ILE A 216 16.44 10.18 -8.82
C ILE A 216 15.61 8.94 -9.18
N LEU A 217 14.58 8.67 -8.36
CA LEU A 217 13.61 7.60 -8.58
C LEU A 217 12.34 8.15 -9.25
N GLY A 218 12.10 7.75 -10.49
CA GLY A 218 10.82 7.95 -11.17
C GLY A 218 9.82 6.87 -10.81
N VAL A 219 8.65 7.25 -10.27
CA VAL A 219 7.57 6.30 -9.94
C VAL A 219 6.31 6.58 -10.74
N ALA A 220 5.78 5.57 -11.42
CA ALA A 220 4.40 5.61 -11.92
C ALA A 220 3.43 5.30 -10.78
N TRP A 221 2.18 5.76 -10.86
CA TRP A 221 1.13 5.35 -9.92
C TRP A 221 0.31 4.16 -10.44
N GLY A 222 -0.33 3.44 -9.51
CA GLY A 222 -1.21 2.30 -9.80
C GLY A 222 -1.25 1.30 -8.66
N GLY A 223 -2.18 0.34 -8.72
CA GLY A 223 -2.39 -0.64 -7.64
C GLY A 223 -1.14 -1.45 -7.28
N THR A 224 -0.36 -1.88 -8.28
CA THR A 224 0.90 -2.60 -8.05
C THR A 224 1.93 -1.73 -7.33
N ILE A 225 2.10 -0.46 -7.74
CA ILE A 225 3.09 0.43 -7.13
C ILE A 225 2.67 0.83 -5.70
N ASN A 226 1.37 1.00 -5.45
CA ASN A 226 0.82 1.20 -4.11
C ASN A 226 1.17 0.02 -3.17
N ARG A 227 1.07 -1.23 -3.64
CA ARG A 227 1.48 -2.41 -2.86
C ARG A 227 2.98 -2.44 -2.60
N ILE A 228 3.79 -2.04 -3.57
CA ILE A 228 5.26 -1.95 -3.41
C ILE A 228 5.59 -0.94 -2.32
N ALA A 229 5.00 0.26 -2.39
CA ALA A 229 5.20 1.31 -1.39
C ALA A 229 4.86 0.83 0.03
N ALA A 230 3.79 0.03 0.18
CA ALA A 230 3.39 -0.55 1.46
C ALA A 230 4.33 -1.64 2.01
N ASN A 231 5.19 -2.21 1.16
CA ASN A 231 6.15 -3.26 1.53
C ASN A 231 7.60 -2.77 1.57
N LEU A 232 7.85 -1.47 1.39
CA LEU A 232 9.20 -0.92 1.48
C LEU A 232 9.77 -1.10 2.89
N THR A 233 11.04 -1.49 2.95
CA THR A 233 11.81 -1.40 4.20
C THR A 233 12.44 0.00 4.29
N PRO A 234 12.30 0.71 5.42
CA PRO A 234 12.93 2.02 5.61
C PRO A 234 14.43 1.98 5.36
N LYS A 235 14.95 2.96 4.61
CA LYS A 235 16.37 3.10 4.29
C LYS A 235 16.71 4.58 4.18
N SER A 236 17.36 5.15 5.20
CA SER A 236 17.79 6.54 5.18
C SER A 236 18.86 6.75 4.11
N LEU A 237 18.60 7.68 3.18
CA LEU A 237 19.48 8.03 2.07
C LEU A 237 19.59 9.55 1.96
N VAL A 238 20.74 10.05 1.51
CA VAL A 238 20.98 11.49 1.39
C VAL A 238 20.79 11.92 -0.05
N GLY A 239 20.05 13.01 -0.27
CA GLY A 239 19.94 13.65 -1.58
C GLY A 239 19.13 12.87 -2.62
N VAL A 240 18.37 11.86 -2.21
CA VAL A 240 17.46 11.14 -3.11
C VAL A 240 16.26 12.02 -3.46
N GLN A 241 15.80 11.93 -4.70
CA GLN A 241 14.57 12.58 -5.17
C GLN A 241 13.61 11.53 -5.72
N VAL A 242 12.33 11.66 -5.40
CA VAL A 242 11.27 10.81 -5.95
C VAL A 242 10.36 11.67 -6.82
N VAL A 243 10.24 11.33 -8.11
CA VAL A 243 9.46 12.08 -9.08
C VAL A 243 8.32 11.24 -9.65
N GLN A 244 7.11 11.80 -9.71
CA GLN A 244 5.95 11.15 -10.30
C GLN A 244 6.06 11.14 -11.83
N LEU A 245 5.93 9.98 -12.48
CA LEU A 245 6.09 9.84 -13.93
C LEU A 245 4.85 10.27 -14.72
N ASN A 246 3.67 9.83 -14.30
CA ASN A 246 2.42 10.10 -14.98
C ASN A 246 1.57 11.15 -14.27
N GLY A 247 0.69 11.82 -15.02
CA GLY A 247 -0.20 12.86 -14.49
C GLY A 247 -1.07 12.37 -13.33
N GLY A 248 -1.54 13.28 -12.48
CA GLY A 248 -2.36 12.96 -11.31
C GLY A 248 -3.71 12.32 -11.65
N GLU A 249 -4.18 11.50 -10.71
CA GLU A 249 -5.51 10.93 -10.69
C GLU A 249 -6.55 12.06 -10.46
N ILE A 250 -7.52 12.23 -11.36
CA ILE A 250 -8.64 13.15 -11.16
C ILE A 250 -9.63 12.48 -10.20
N VAL A 251 -9.87 13.17 -9.09
CA VAL A 251 -10.66 12.71 -7.95
C VAL A 251 -12.11 12.49 -8.37
N SER A 252 -12.49 11.24 -8.64
CA SER A 252 -13.90 10.83 -8.72
C SER A 252 -14.33 9.90 -7.57
N ASN A 253 -13.38 9.34 -6.81
CA ASN A 253 -13.68 8.47 -5.67
C ASN A 253 -12.75 8.73 -4.45
N PRO A 254 -13.28 9.22 -3.32
CA PRO A 254 -12.51 9.48 -2.09
C PRO A 254 -11.82 8.26 -1.47
N SER A 255 -12.15 7.04 -1.92
CA SER A 255 -11.64 5.78 -1.36
C SER A 255 -10.41 5.22 -2.08
N VAL A 256 -9.95 5.83 -3.17
CA VAL A 256 -8.77 5.37 -3.93
C VAL A 256 -7.53 6.14 -3.49
N ASN A 257 -6.49 5.39 -3.11
CA ASN A 257 -5.24 5.93 -2.57
C ASN A 257 -4.51 6.81 -3.60
N HIS A 258 -4.54 8.10 -3.29
CA HIS A 258 -3.96 9.25 -3.97
C HIS A 258 -2.56 9.02 -4.58
N ALA A 259 -2.38 9.36 -5.87
CA ALA A 259 -1.06 9.40 -6.53
C ALA A 259 -0.04 10.29 -5.76
N GLY A 260 -0.48 11.41 -5.18
CA GLY A 260 0.39 12.25 -4.34
C GLY A 260 0.78 11.61 -3.01
N TRP A 261 -0.08 10.75 -2.44
CA TRP A 261 0.25 9.98 -1.25
C TRP A 261 1.29 8.90 -1.56
N LEU A 262 1.20 8.27 -2.73
CA LEU A 262 2.17 7.28 -3.18
C LEU A 262 3.60 7.83 -3.23
N VAL A 263 3.80 8.95 -3.93
CA VAL A 263 5.13 9.60 -4.04
C VAL A 263 5.64 9.97 -2.65
N SER A 264 4.76 10.43 -1.76
CA SER A 264 5.10 10.76 -0.38
C SER A 264 5.50 9.52 0.44
N GLN A 265 4.92 8.35 0.21
CA GLN A 265 5.31 7.10 0.89
C GLN A 265 6.75 6.70 0.52
N PHE A 266 7.09 6.71 -0.77
CA PHE A 266 8.47 6.47 -1.21
C PHE A 266 9.43 7.51 -0.64
N ALA A 267 9.04 8.79 -0.69
CA ALA A 267 9.86 9.88 -0.17
C ALA A 267 10.13 9.73 1.34
N ASN A 268 9.10 9.43 2.13
CA ASN A 268 9.24 9.21 3.58
C ASN A 268 10.09 7.98 3.89
N ASN A 269 9.95 6.88 3.13
CA ASN A 269 10.71 5.65 3.35
C ASN A 269 12.22 5.86 3.13
N TYR A 270 12.58 6.74 2.20
CA TYR A 270 13.96 7.01 1.80
C TYR A 270 14.54 8.33 2.30
N GLU A 271 13.80 9.09 3.12
CA GLU A 271 14.14 10.47 3.52
C GLU A 271 14.44 11.38 2.31
N ALA A 272 13.74 11.12 1.21
CA ALA A 272 13.93 11.75 -0.08
C ALA A 272 13.00 12.95 -0.28
N LYS A 273 13.31 13.77 -1.28
CA LYS A 273 12.44 14.88 -1.71
C LYS A 273 11.36 14.39 -2.69
N ALA A 274 10.10 14.67 -2.40
CA ALA A 274 8.98 14.35 -3.28
C ALA A 274 8.74 15.43 -4.35
N HIS A 275 8.57 15.00 -5.59
CA HIS A 275 8.25 15.84 -6.75
C HIS A 275 7.00 15.31 -7.45
N LEU A 276 5.88 16.00 -7.23
CA LEU A 276 4.60 15.68 -7.86
C LEU A 276 4.55 16.22 -9.29
N PHE A 277 3.77 15.56 -10.15
CA PHE A 277 3.53 16.01 -11.52
C PHE A 277 2.11 16.59 -11.64
N PRO A 278 1.94 17.93 -11.54
CA PRO A 278 0.63 18.56 -11.34
C PRO A 278 -0.12 18.77 -12.67
N VAL A 279 -0.33 17.69 -13.41
CA VAL A 279 -1.12 17.66 -14.65
C VAL A 279 -2.18 16.55 -14.54
N PRO A 280 -3.30 16.61 -15.27
CA PRO A 280 -4.25 15.49 -15.30
C PRO A 280 -3.63 14.23 -15.91
N THR A 281 -4.26 13.07 -15.74
CA THR A 281 -3.82 11.82 -16.40
C THR A 281 -3.88 11.93 -17.93
N PHE A 282 -4.99 12.49 -18.45
CA PHE A 282 -5.18 12.83 -19.86
C PHE A 282 -5.75 14.24 -19.97
N PHE A 283 -5.34 14.96 -21.01
CA PHE A 283 -6.01 16.20 -21.43
C PHE A 283 -7.17 15.89 -22.37
N ASP A 284 -8.20 16.73 -22.37
CA ASP A 284 -9.22 16.69 -23.43
C ASP A 284 -8.67 17.19 -24.78
N TYR A 285 -7.77 18.17 -24.72
CA TYR A 285 -7.23 18.87 -25.89
C TYR A 285 -5.69 18.79 -25.91
N PRO A 286 -5.07 18.31 -27.00
CA PRO A 286 -3.61 18.31 -27.17
C PRO A 286 -2.98 19.69 -26.99
N GLU A 287 -3.66 20.76 -27.41
CA GLU A 287 -3.19 22.14 -27.33
C GLU A 287 -3.01 22.58 -25.87
N THR A 288 -3.91 22.14 -24.98
CA THR A 288 -3.81 22.41 -23.53
C THR A 288 -2.58 21.75 -22.94
N LYS A 289 -2.29 20.50 -23.32
CA LYS A 289 -1.05 19.83 -22.93
C LYS A 289 0.17 20.61 -23.43
N GLN A 290 0.18 20.99 -24.71
CA GLN A 290 1.30 21.72 -25.31
C GLN A 290 1.54 23.06 -24.62
N ALA A 291 0.49 23.77 -24.22
CA ALA A 291 0.59 25.01 -23.45
C ALA A 291 1.23 24.76 -22.08
N LEU A 292 0.71 23.79 -21.31
CA LEU A 292 1.26 23.46 -19.99
C LEU A 292 2.69 22.93 -20.05
N TRP A 293 3.05 22.22 -21.12
CA TRP A 293 4.43 21.78 -21.33
C TRP A 293 5.41 22.94 -21.51
N ARG A 294 4.96 24.17 -21.79
CA ARG A 294 5.85 25.35 -21.85
C ARG A 294 6.07 26.00 -20.49
N GLU A 295 5.24 25.67 -19.50
CA GLU A 295 5.34 26.25 -18.17
C GLU A 295 6.62 25.80 -17.45
N ARG A 296 7.29 26.75 -16.80
CA ARG A 296 8.57 26.49 -16.12
C ARG A 296 8.45 25.43 -15.02
N SER A 297 7.35 25.44 -14.29
CA SER A 297 7.06 24.47 -13.23
C SER A 297 6.95 23.04 -13.78
N ILE A 298 6.33 22.88 -14.95
CA ILE A 298 6.21 21.59 -15.63
C ILE A 298 7.56 21.16 -16.21
N GLN A 299 8.28 22.07 -16.85
CA GLN A 299 9.62 21.82 -17.39
C GLN A 299 10.60 21.31 -16.34
N GLN A 300 10.54 21.81 -15.10
CA GLN A 300 11.37 21.31 -13.99
C GLN A 300 11.09 19.84 -13.67
N ILE A 301 9.83 19.40 -13.69
CA ILE A 301 9.48 18.00 -13.45
C ILE A 301 9.91 17.11 -14.63
N LEU A 302 9.72 17.59 -15.87
CA LEU A 302 10.17 16.86 -17.07
C LEU A 302 11.70 16.70 -17.10
N GLN A 303 12.46 17.68 -16.60
CA GLN A 303 13.91 17.56 -16.45
C GLN A 303 14.28 16.46 -15.45
N LEU A 304 13.55 16.35 -14.32
CA LEU A 304 13.75 15.26 -13.37
C LEU A 304 13.40 13.89 -13.97
N HIS A 305 12.40 13.80 -14.86
CA HIS A 305 12.14 12.57 -15.60
C HIS A 305 13.36 12.16 -16.43
N GLU A 306 13.91 13.08 -17.23
CA GLU A 306 15.06 12.82 -18.11
C GLU A 306 16.36 12.51 -17.34
N GLN A 307 16.45 12.93 -16.08
CA GLN A 307 17.59 12.67 -15.18
C GLN A 307 17.37 11.47 -14.25
N ALA A 308 16.22 10.79 -14.33
CA ALA A 308 15.93 9.66 -13.47
C ALA A 308 16.95 8.53 -13.67
N ASP A 309 17.45 7.98 -12.55
CA ASP A 309 18.37 6.84 -12.54
C ASP A 309 17.62 5.51 -12.55
N ILE A 310 16.45 5.49 -11.90
CA ILE A 310 15.57 4.33 -11.78
C ILE A 310 14.15 4.75 -12.15
N LEU A 311 13.49 3.99 -13.01
CA LEU A 311 12.04 4.06 -13.23
C LEU A 311 11.37 2.83 -12.65
N LEU A 312 10.34 3.03 -11.84
CA LEU A 312 9.50 1.96 -11.28
C LEU A 312 8.07 2.09 -11.78
N TYR A 313 7.58 1.07 -12.46
CA TYR A 313 6.26 1.09 -13.09
C TYR A 313 5.68 -0.31 -13.28
N THR A 314 4.40 -0.35 -13.64
CA THR A 314 3.68 -1.55 -14.07
C THR A 314 3.11 -1.31 -15.47
N ILE A 315 2.72 -2.39 -16.13
CA ILE A 315 1.90 -2.34 -17.34
C ILE A 315 0.44 -2.13 -16.94
N GLY A 316 -0.21 -1.17 -17.59
CA GLY A 316 -1.65 -1.05 -17.57
C GLY A 316 -2.29 -1.88 -18.70
N SER A 317 -3.44 -2.48 -18.39
CA SER A 317 -4.18 -3.33 -19.32
C SER A 317 -5.61 -2.80 -19.53
N PRO A 318 -6.02 -2.54 -20.78
CA PRO A 318 -7.37 -2.11 -21.13
C PRO A 318 -8.38 -3.26 -21.13
N ARG A 319 -7.93 -4.51 -20.91
CA ARG A 319 -8.76 -5.72 -21.05
C ARG A 319 -8.65 -6.61 -19.81
N GLY A 320 -9.75 -7.28 -19.47
CA GLY A 320 -9.83 -8.25 -18.35
C GLY A 320 -10.85 -7.86 -17.28
N GLN A 321 -11.13 -8.80 -16.36
CA GLN A 321 -12.08 -8.58 -15.24
C GLN A 321 -11.62 -7.46 -14.28
N LEU A 322 -10.31 -7.21 -14.22
CA LEU A 322 -9.68 -6.13 -13.46
C LEU A 322 -8.93 -5.23 -14.44
N MET A 323 -9.63 -4.23 -14.98
CA MET A 323 -8.98 -3.17 -15.75
C MET A 323 -8.04 -2.35 -14.86
N SER A 324 -6.97 -1.82 -15.44
CA SER A 324 -6.07 -0.94 -14.67
C SER A 324 -6.75 0.38 -14.32
N ALA A 325 -6.32 1.01 -13.22
CA ALA A 325 -6.95 2.22 -12.66
C ALA A 325 -7.10 3.36 -13.70
N THR A 326 -6.14 3.49 -14.61
CA THR A 326 -6.18 4.38 -15.79
C THR A 326 -7.46 4.26 -16.62
N TYR A 327 -7.99 3.04 -16.77
CA TYR A 327 -9.17 2.77 -17.59
C TYR A 327 -10.47 2.79 -16.79
N MET A 328 -10.39 2.86 -15.45
CA MET A 328 -11.56 2.89 -14.56
C MET A 328 -11.90 4.29 -14.04
N GLY A 329 -10.97 5.24 -14.09
CA GLY A 329 -11.14 6.55 -13.45
C GLY A 329 -11.90 7.60 -14.26
N ASN A 330 -12.76 7.21 -15.20
CA ASN A 330 -13.55 8.10 -16.08
C ASN A 330 -12.70 9.12 -16.89
N TYR A 331 -11.42 8.85 -17.12
CA TYR A 331 -10.55 9.70 -17.94
C TYR A 331 -10.76 9.53 -19.44
N LEU A 332 -11.25 8.36 -19.83
CA LEU A 332 -11.43 7.95 -21.20
C LEU A 332 -12.92 7.76 -21.46
N GLN A 333 -13.36 8.22 -22.62
CA GLN A 333 -14.72 8.06 -23.12
C GLN A 333 -14.79 6.84 -24.06
N GLU A 334 -15.99 6.36 -24.35
CA GLU A 334 -16.21 5.23 -25.28
C GLU A 334 -15.46 5.39 -26.61
N LYS A 335 -15.45 6.62 -27.15
CA LYS A 335 -14.71 6.95 -28.38
C LYS A 335 -13.20 6.68 -28.27
N ASP A 336 -12.62 6.90 -27.09
CA ASP A 336 -11.19 6.68 -26.85
C ASP A 336 -10.89 5.17 -26.80
N PHE A 337 -11.82 4.35 -26.28
CA PHE A 337 -11.70 2.88 -26.34
C PHE A 337 -11.80 2.34 -27.76
N VAL A 338 -12.73 2.86 -28.56
CA VAL A 338 -12.84 2.53 -29.99
C VAL A 338 -11.58 2.94 -30.76
N GLU A 339 -11.01 4.11 -30.47
CA GLU A 339 -9.74 4.55 -31.05
C GLU A 339 -8.58 3.63 -30.64
N MET A 340 -8.47 3.26 -29.37
CA MET A 340 -7.45 2.33 -28.89
C MET A 340 -7.54 0.97 -29.59
N GLU A 341 -8.74 0.44 -29.79
CA GLU A 341 -8.94 -0.81 -30.53
C GLU A 341 -8.51 -0.67 -32.00
N ARG A 342 -8.92 0.42 -32.67
CA ARG A 342 -8.53 0.72 -34.05
C ARG A 342 -7.01 0.85 -34.21
N GLU A 343 -6.34 1.48 -33.25
CA GLU A 343 -4.90 1.68 -33.23
C GLU A 343 -4.11 0.44 -32.80
N GLY A 344 -4.79 -0.64 -32.39
CA GLY A 344 -4.16 -1.89 -31.95
C GLY A 344 -3.43 -1.74 -30.60
N VAL A 345 -3.94 -0.90 -29.72
CA VAL A 345 -3.39 -0.70 -28.37
C VAL A 345 -3.62 -1.97 -27.54
N VAL A 346 -2.54 -2.46 -26.93
CA VAL A 346 -2.57 -3.68 -26.09
C VAL A 346 -2.27 -3.40 -24.63
N GLY A 347 -1.90 -2.17 -24.28
CA GLY A 347 -1.57 -1.74 -22.93
C GLY A 347 -1.05 -0.32 -22.86
N ASP A 348 -0.66 0.11 -21.67
CA ASP A 348 0.03 1.38 -21.44
C ASP A 348 1.22 1.25 -20.48
N ILE A 349 2.20 2.14 -20.64
CA ILE A 349 3.30 2.36 -19.70
C ILE A 349 3.20 3.80 -19.22
N ALA A 350 2.94 4.00 -17.92
CA ALA A 350 2.77 5.32 -17.33
C ALA A 350 1.80 6.21 -18.16
N ASN A 351 0.69 5.63 -18.62
CA ASN A 351 -0.36 6.26 -19.43
C ASN A 351 -0.01 6.55 -20.90
N ILE A 352 1.17 6.14 -21.37
CA ILE A 352 1.46 6.11 -22.80
C ILE A 352 1.04 4.76 -23.39
N MET A 353 0.10 4.81 -24.32
CA MET A 353 -0.45 3.65 -25.01
C MET A 353 0.59 3.00 -25.92
N ILE A 354 0.62 1.67 -25.95
CA ILE A 354 1.56 0.89 -26.76
C ILE A 354 0.82 -0.17 -27.59
N ARG A 355 1.32 -0.38 -28.82
CA ARG A 355 0.91 -1.48 -29.69
C ARG A 355 1.71 -2.74 -29.40
N GLN A 356 1.30 -3.87 -29.97
CA GLN A 356 1.90 -5.18 -29.74
C GLN A 356 3.41 -5.25 -30.05
N ASP A 357 3.88 -4.48 -31.04
CA ASP A 357 5.30 -4.38 -31.41
C ASP A 357 6.10 -3.42 -30.51
N GLY A 358 5.45 -2.83 -29.49
CA GLY A 358 6.01 -1.81 -28.62
C GLY A 358 6.02 -0.41 -29.23
N SER A 359 5.52 -0.20 -30.44
CA SER A 359 5.40 1.14 -31.01
C SER A 359 4.31 1.96 -30.30
N TYR A 360 4.53 3.27 -30.17
CA TYR A 360 3.59 4.19 -29.53
C TYR A 360 3.40 5.52 -30.28
N LYS A 361 4.18 5.73 -31.35
CA LYS A 361 4.12 6.93 -32.19
C LYS A 361 2.89 6.87 -33.09
N GLY A 362 2.29 8.04 -33.33
CA GLY A 362 1.11 8.19 -34.19
C GLY A 362 -0.20 7.70 -33.58
N ILE A 363 -0.22 7.28 -32.31
CA ILE A 363 -1.47 7.01 -31.59
C ILE A 363 -2.04 8.36 -31.13
N PRO A 364 -3.22 8.80 -31.60
CA PRO A 364 -3.74 10.13 -31.28
C PRO A 364 -3.95 10.35 -29.77
N LEU A 365 -4.40 9.32 -29.04
CA LEU A 365 -4.57 9.40 -27.59
C LEU A 365 -3.27 9.75 -26.83
N ASN A 366 -2.10 9.39 -27.36
CA ASN A 366 -0.81 9.73 -26.74
C ASN A 366 -0.47 11.23 -26.84
N GLU A 367 -1.09 11.96 -27.77
CA GLU A 367 -0.98 13.42 -27.83
C GLU A 367 -1.62 14.07 -26.61
N ARG A 368 -2.63 13.43 -26.03
CA ARG A 368 -3.37 13.87 -24.84
C ARG A 368 -2.84 13.30 -23.52
N ALA A 369 -2.11 12.18 -23.57
CA ALA A 369 -1.59 11.48 -22.40
C ALA A 369 -0.45 12.23 -21.68
N CYS A 370 -0.34 12.06 -20.36
CA CYS A 370 0.63 12.76 -19.51
C CYS A 370 1.76 11.87 -18.96
N GLY A 371 2.10 10.80 -19.69
CA GLY A 371 3.27 10.00 -19.37
C GLY A 371 4.56 10.55 -19.99
N PRO A 372 5.74 10.08 -19.53
CA PRO A 372 7.01 10.39 -20.16
C PRO A 372 7.13 9.69 -21.51
N LYS A 373 7.95 10.23 -22.41
CA LYS A 373 8.22 9.58 -23.70
C LYS A 373 8.87 8.21 -23.46
N LEU A 374 8.45 7.18 -24.20
CA LEU A 374 8.97 5.83 -23.96
C LEU A 374 10.45 5.65 -24.32
N GLU A 375 11.05 6.58 -25.08
CA GLU A 375 12.51 6.60 -25.26
C GLU A 375 13.26 6.77 -23.93
N LEU A 376 12.66 7.38 -22.91
CA LEU A 376 13.25 7.52 -21.59
C LEU A 376 13.56 6.15 -20.96
N PHE A 377 12.64 5.20 -21.07
CA PHE A 377 12.74 3.87 -20.48
C PHE A 377 13.84 3.01 -21.13
N ARG A 378 14.26 3.35 -22.36
CA ARG A 378 15.41 2.72 -23.03
C ARG A 378 16.74 3.29 -22.58
N LYS A 379 16.76 4.56 -22.14
CA LYS A 379 17.98 5.31 -21.81
C LYS A 379 18.36 5.21 -20.34
N VAL A 380 17.36 5.13 -19.46
CA VAL A 380 17.57 5.07 -18.01
C VAL A 380 18.42 3.85 -17.65
N GLY A 381 19.27 4.00 -16.62
CA GLY A 381 20.12 2.92 -16.15
C GLY A 381 19.32 1.69 -15.70
N ARG A 382 18.18 1.91 -15.02
CA ARG A 382 17.28 0.85 -14.59
C ARG A 382 15.80 1.20 -14.80
N SER A 383 15.14 0.44 -15.67
CA SER A 383 13.70 0.48 -15.93
C SER A 383 13.05 -0.78 -15.34
N ILE A 384 12.56 -0.68 -14.11
CA ILE A 384 11.99 -1.78 -13.32
C ILE A 384 10.49 -1.90 -13.62
N CYS A 385 10.13 -2.96 -14.35
CA CYS A 385 8.76 -3.31 -14.65
C CYS A 385 8.27 -4.42 -13.72
N VAL A 386 7.20 -4.14 -12.98
CA VAL A 386 6.61 -5.11 -12.04
C VAL A 386 5.24 -5.54 -12.56
N VAL A 387 5.08 -6.82 -12.84
CA VAL A 387 3.85 -7.37 -13.45
C VAL A 387 3.35 -8.55 -12.63
N SER A 388 2.05 -8.58 -12.39
CA SER A 388 1.39 -9.77 -11.87
C SER A 388 -0.01 -9.89 -12.46
N GLY A 389 -0.39 -11.12 -12.81
CA GLY A 389 -1.67 -11.44 -13.42
C GLY A 389 -1.66 -11.55 -14.94
N TYR A 390 -2.52 -12.43 -15.46
CA TYR A 390 -2.58 -12.78 -16.88
C TYR A 390 -3.12 -11.65 -17.77
N ASN A 391 -3.95 -10.76 -17.22
CA ASN A 391 -4.52 -9.62 -17.95
C ASN A 391 -3.45 -8.66 -18.47
N LYS A 392 -2.25 -8.61 -17.86
CA LYS A 392 -1.15 -7.74 -18.27
C LYS A 392 -0.23 -8.35 -19.32
N LEU A 393 -0.44 -9.60 -19.72
CA LEU A 393 0.50 -10.33 -20.58
C LEU A 393 0.70 -9.69 -21.96
N ALA A 394 -0.38 -9.20 -22.58
CA ALA A 394 -0.29 -8.56 -23.90
C ALA A 394 0.54 -7.27 -23.85
N GLY A 395 0.28 -6.41 -22.86
CA GLY A 395 1.06 -5.19 -22.65
C GLY A 395 2.50 -5.47 -22.20
N LEU A 396 2.74 -6.52 -21.40
CA LEU A 396 4.10 -6.94 -21.03
C LEU A 396 4.92 -7.35 -22.26
N ARG A 397 4.33 -8.12 -23.18
CA ARG A 397 4.98 -8.48 -24.45
C ARG A 397 5.32 -7.25 -25.28
N ALA A 398 4.39 -6.30 -25.38
CA ALA A 398 4.64 -5.03 -26.06
C ALA A 398 5.77 -4.22 -25.39
N ALA A 399 5.81 -4.20 -24.06
CA ALA A 399 6.85 -3.48 -23.32
C ALA A 399 8.25 -4.08 -23.55
N LEU A 400 8.33 -5.41 -23.56
CA LEU A 400 9.56 -6.16 -23.84
C LEU A 400 9.99 -5.99 -25.31
N ALA A 401 9.05 -6.12 -26.27
CA ALA A 401 9.33 -5.89 -27.69
C ALA A 401 9.80 -4.45 -27.96
N GLY A 402 9.23 -3.48 -27.26
CA GLY A 402 9.64 -2.08 -27.32
C GLY A 402 10.98 -1.78 -26.64
N GLY A 403 11.58 -2.72 -25.92
CA GLY A 403 12.84 -2.54 -25.18
C GLY A 403 12.71 -1.59 -24.00
N TYR A 404 11.53 -1.47 -23.40
CA TYR A 404 11.27 -0.52 -22.32
C TYR A 404 11.61 -1.06 -20.93
N VAL A 405 12.00 -2.33 -20.82
CA VAL A 405 12.23 -3.03 -19.55
C VAL A 405 13.71 -3.38 -19.43
N THR A 406 14.35 -3.06 -18.30
CA THR A 406 15.68 -3.59 -17.96
C THR A 406 15.57 -4.71 -16.93
N ASP A 407 14.65 -4.53 -15.97
CA ASP A 407 14.44 -5.43 -14.84
C ASP A 407 12.96 -5.81 -14.83
N LEU A 408 12.68 -7.11 -14.99
CA LEU A 408 11.33 -7.63 -14.94
C LEU A 408 11.12 -8.41 -13.64
N ILE A 409 10.10 -8.06 -12.88
CA ILE A 409 9.68 -8.83 -11.69
C ILE A 409 8.25 -9.30 -11.93
N LEU A 410 8.03 -10.61 -11.90
CA LEU A 410 6.72 -11.19 -12.18
C LEU A 410 6.42 -12.48 -11.41
N ASP A 411 5.14 -12.81 -11.28
CA ASP A 411 4.74 -14.09 -10.70
C ASP A 411 5.00 -15.28 -11.65
N GLU A 412 5.30 -16.43 -11.05
CA GLU A 412 5.60 -17.68 -11.75
C GLU A 412 4.51 -18.13 -12.75
N PRO A 413 3.20 -18.13 -12.42
CA PRO A 413 2.16 -18.45 -13.39
C PRO A 413 2.18 -17.55 -14.63
N THR A 414 2.36 -16.24 -14.45
CA THR A 414 2.47 -15.28 -15.55
C THR A 414 3.74 -15.49 -16.36
N ALA A 415 4.86 -15.81 -15.71
CA ALA A 415 6.13 -16.12 -16.37
C ALA A 415 6.02 -17.36 -17.28
N HIS A 416 5.37 -18.43 -16.83
CA HIS A 416 5.13 -19.62 -17.65
C HIS A 416 4.35 -19.28 -18.92
N LYS A 417 3.29 -18.47 -18.82
CA LYS A 417 2.53 -18.04 -20.00
C LYS A 417 3.34 -17.11 -20.91
N LEU A 418 4.21 -16.26 -20.34
CA LEU A 418 5.11 -15.41 -21.10
C LEU A 418 6.02 -16.27 -22.00
N VAL A 419 6.68 -17.27 -21.41
CA VAL A 419 7.60 -18.17 -22.11
C VAL A 419 6.90 -19.13 -23.07
N ALA A 420 5.67 -19.57 -22.78
CA ALA A 420 4.93 -20.49 -23.65
C ALA A 420 4.59 -19.94 -25.05
N SER A 421 4.84 -18.64 -25.32
CA SER A 421 4.64 -18.06 -26.65
C SER A 421 5.95 -17.58 -27.30
N ILE A 422 7.09 -17.95 -26.72
CA ILE A 422 8.43 -17.62 -27.24
C ILE A 422 8.85 -18.68 -28.25
#